data_AF-A0A523YJU0-F1
#
_entry.id   AF-A0A523YJU0-F1
#
_cell.length_a   1.000
_cell.length_b   1.000
_cell.length_c   1.000
_cell.angle_alpha   90.00
_cell.angle_beta   90.00
_cell.angle_gamma   90.00
#
_symmetry.space_group_name_H-M   'P 1'
#
loop_
_entity.id
_entity.type
_entity.pdbx_description
1 polymer ?
#
loop_
_entity_poly.entity_id
_entity_poly.type
_entity_poly.pdbx_seq_one_letter_code
_entity_poly.pdbx_strand_id
1 'polypeptide(L)'
;MDALEASQMLTDEYSAKILLATFKRKMSAQEISNKYGIPIAACYRKIKTLEDAGLIECIDRVLTPKGKRKNLYLSRLKTAFIFFENGKLRARFHLSTGVTKDFGGDWNGLEFLKVVNPLE
;
A
#
# COMPACT_ATOMS: atom_id res chain seq x y z
N MET A 1 4.18 8.57 -10.33
CA MET A 1 4.02 7.11 -10.20
C MET A 1 3.33 6.59 -11.44
N ASP A 2 3.98 5.73 -12.19
CA ASP A 2 3.38 5.02 -13.33
C ASP A 2 2.83 3.63 -12.93
N ALA A 3 2.32 2.86 -13.90
CA ALA A 3 1.74 1.54 -13.63
C ALA A 3 2.78 0.49 -13.19
N LEU A 4 4.02 0.60 -13.69
CA LEU A 4 5.09 -0.31 -13.33
C LEU A 4 5.54 -0.06 -11.89
N GLU A 5 5.78 1.21 -11.54
CA GLU A 5 6.14 1.63 -10.19
C GLU A 5 5.05 1.26 -9.18
N ALA A 6 3.78 1.49 -9.52
CA ALA A 6 2.64 1.10 -8.70
C ALA A 6 2.58 -0.43 -8.49
N SER A 7 2.77 -1.20 -9.56
CA SER A 7 2.76 -2.66 -9.48
C SER A 7 3.91 -3.20 -8.63
N GLN A 8 5.12 -2.70 -8.86
CA GLN A 8 6.32 -3.06 -8.09
C GLN A 8 6.17 -2.73 -6.60
N MET A 9 5.50 -1.63 -6.27
CA MET A 9 5.26 -1.26 -4.88
C MET A 9 4.40 -2.29 -4.14
N LEU A 10 3.42 -2.91 -4.82
CA LEU A 10 2.57 -3.93 -4.20
C LEU A 10 3.21 -5.32 -4.19
N THR A 11 4.03 -5.63 -5.19
CA THR A 11 4.70 -6.94 -5.28
C THR A 11 6.01 -6.99 -4.50
N ASP A 12 6.53 -5.85 -4.04
CA ASP A 12 7.62 -5.78 -3.08
C ASP A 12 7.21 -6.41 -1.73
N GLU A 13 7.93 -7.45 -1.33
CA GLU A 13 7.61 -8.26 -0.15
C GLU A 13 7.47 -7.42 1.13
N TYR A 14 8.36 -6.46 1.34
CA TYR A 14 8.35 -5.62 2.53
C TYR A 14 7.17 -4.65 2.53
N SER A 15 6.86 -4.08 1.38
CA SER A 15 5.70 -3.20 1.20
C SER A 15 4.39 -3.94 1.46
N ALA A 16 4.23 -5.13 0.88
CA ALA A 16 3.08 -6.00 1.14
C ALA A 16 2.95 -6.34 2.64
N LYS A 17 4.05 -6.74 3.29
CA LYS A 17 4.08 -7.02 4.73
C LYS A 17 3.69 -5.82 5.58
N ILE A 18 4.17 -4.62 5.25
CA ILE A 18 3.83 -3.37 5.95
C ILE A 18 2.34 -3.04 5.80
N LEU A 19 1.79 -3.13 4.58
CA LEU A 19 0.38 -2.88 4.31
C LEU A 19 -0.51 -3.88 5.06
N LEU A 20 -0.16 -5.17 5.04
CA LEU A 20 -0.87 -6.22 5.80
C LEU A 20 -0.80 -5.97 7.32
N ALA A 21 0.38 -5.61 7.83
CA ALA A 21 0.59 -5.35 9.25
C ALA A 21 -0.32 -4.22 9.76
N THR A 22 -0.54 -3.21 8.92
CA THR A 22 -1.20 -1.94 9.28
C THR A 22 -2.63 -1.83 8.79
N PHE A 23 -3.19 -2.86 8.15
CA PHE A 23 -4.56 -2.84 7.60
C PHE A 23 -5.65 -2.75 8.68
N LYS A 24 -5.57 -3.59 9.73
CA LYS A 24 -6.61 -3.64 10.78
C LYS A 24 -6.24 -2.87 12.05
N ARG A 25 -4.95 -2.62 12.28
CA ARG A 25 -4.46 -2.05 13.54
C ARG A 25 -3.27 -1.13 13.27
N LYS A 26 -3.23 0.00 13.96
CA LYS A 26 -2.09 0.90 13.93
C LYS A 26 -0.83 0.22 14.49
N MET A 27 0.28 0.28 13.76
CA MET A 27 1.56 -0.29 14.20
C MET A 27 2.71 0.67 13.91
N SER A 28 3.72 0.64 14.77
CA SER A 28 5.00 1.33 14.56
C SER A 28 5.93 0.53 13.66
N ALA A 29 6.90 1.22 13.05
CA ALA A 29 7.96 0.59 12.25
C ALA A 29 8.68 -0.54 13.02
N GLN A 30 8.94 -0.34 14.31
CA GLN A 30 9.59 -1.36 15.14
C GLN A 30 8.72 -2.60 15.33
N GLU A 31 7.43 -2.42 15.58
CA GLU A 31 6.49 -3.55 15.74
C GLU A 31 6.34 -4.33 14.42
N ILE A 32 6.32 -3.63 13.28
CA ILE A 32 6.25 -4.25 11.95
C ILE A 32 7.55 -5.03 11.66
N SER A 33 8.70 -4.38 11.87
CA SER A 33 10.03 -4.97 11.71
C SER A 33 10.18 -6.26 12.51
N ASN A 34 9.86 -6.23 13.81
CA ASN A 34 9.94 -7.38 14.69
C ASN A 34 8.97 -8.49 14.27
N LYS A 35 7.72 -8.15 13.91
CA LYS A 35 6.68 -9.13 13.58
C LYS A 35 6.94 -9.87 12.26
N TYR A 36 7.52 -9.18 11.27
CA TYR A 36 7.67 -9.71 9.91
C TYR A 36 9.12 -9.95 9.48
N GLY A 37 10.08 -9.78 10.40
CA GLY A 37 11.50 -9.97 10.15
C GLY A 37 12.11 -8.99 9.15
N ILE A 38 11.51 -7.81 8.97
CA ILE A 38 12.01 -6.79 8.04
C ILE A 38 13.14 -6.03 8.73
N PRO A 39 14.34 -5.89 8.14
CA PRO A 39 15.40 -5.05 8.71
C PRO A 39 14.89 -3.64 9.00
N ILE A 40 15.11 -3.14 10.22
CA ILE A 40 14.47 -1.90 10.70
C ILE A 40 14.68 -0.71 9.75
N ALA A 41 15.89 -0.56 9.19
CA ALA A 41 16.19 0.48 8.23
C ALA A 41 15.40 0.33 6.91
N ALA A 42 15.23 -0.91 6.43
CA ALA A 42 14.41 -1.18 5.26
C ALA A 42 12.93 -0.91 5.54
N CYS A 43 12.44 -1.25 6.74
CA CYS A 43 11.07 -0.96 7.16
C CYS A 43 10.77 0.54 7.13
N TYR A 44 11.65 1.39 7.69
CA TYR A 44 11.50 2.84 7.62
C TYR A 44 11.50 3.37 6.18
N ARG A 45 12.43 2.91 5.34
CA ARG A 45 12.46 3.33 3.93
C ARG A 45 11.16 2.98 3.20
N LYS A 46 10.66 1.76 3.38
CA LYS A 46 9.42 1.30 2.74
C LYS A 46 8.18 2.00 3.28
N ILE A 47 8.11 2.27 4.58
CA ILE A 47 7.04 3.10 5.16
C ILE A 47 7.04 4.48 4.51
N LYS A 48 8.20 5.12 4.36
CA LYS A 48 8.30 6.42 3.72
C LYS A 48 7.81 6.38 2.27
N THR A 49 8.27 5.39 1.49
CA THR A 49 7.80 5.20 0.11
C THR A 49 6.28 4.98 0.03
N LEU A 50 5.71 4.18 0.91
CA LEU A 50 4.26 3.93 0.97
C LEU A 50 3.47 5.17 1.42
N GLU A 51 4.05 5.97 2.33
CA GLU A 51 3.42 7.20 2.84
C GLU A 51 3.42 8.28 1.76
N ASP A 52 4.52 8.44 1.03
CA ASP A 52 4.62 9.35 -0.12
C ASP A 52 3.64 8.95 -1.25
N ALA A 53 3.37 7.65 -1.39
CA ALA A 53 2.34 7.11 -2.29
C ALA A 53 0.90 7.23 -1.74
N GLY A 54 0.74 7.65 -0.48
CA GLY A 54 -0.55 7.72 0.22
C GLY A 54 -1.22 6.37 0.47
N LEU A 55 -0.44 5.27 0.48
CA LEU A 55 -0.92 3.91 0.76
C LEU A 55 -0.92 3.59 2.25
N ILE A 56 -0.17 4.35 3.03
CA ILE A 56 -0.14 4.29 4.50
C ILE A 56 -0.13 5.72 5.05
N GLU A 57 -0.58 5.89 6.29
CA GLU A 57 -0.60 7.19 6.96
C GLU A 57 -0.17 7.07 8.41
N CYS A 58 0.66 8.02 8.88
CA CYS A 58 0.94 8.21 10.30
C CYS A 58 -0.28 8.82 11.01
N ILE A 59 -1.06 8.00 11.69
CA ILE A 59 -2.29 8.44 12.35
C ILE A 59 -2.10 8.83 13.83
N ASP A 60 -0.95 8.50 14.42
CA ASP A 60 -0.69 8.78 15.84
C ASP A 60 0.81 8.82 16.14
N ARG A 61 1.19 9.50 17.23
CA ARG A 61 2.57 9.59 17.74
C ARG A 61 2.56 9.41 19.25
N VAL A 62 3.10 8.29 19.72
CA VAL A 62 3.08 7.93 21.14
C VAL A 62 4.46 8.06 21.78
N LEU A 63 4.49 8.51 23.04
CA LEU A 63 5.72 8.57 23.82
C LEU A 63 6.05 7.16 24.34
N THR A 64 7.30 6.76 24.17
CA THR A 64 7.83 5.54 24.78
C THR A 64 8.22 5.80 26.24
N PRO A 65 8.31 4.77 27.09
CA PRO A 65 8.77 4.92 28.48
C PRO A 65 10.17 5.55 28.60
N LYS A 66 10.99 5.47 27.54
CA LYS A 66 12.33 6.07 27.44
C LYS A 66 12.32 7.50 26.88
N GLY A 67 11.14 8.14 26.79
CA GLY A 67 10.98 9.52 26.30
C GLY A 67 11.09 9.72 24.79
N LYS A 68 11.38 8.67 24.00
CA LYS A 68 11.37 8.75 22.53
C LYS A 68 9.95 8.71 21.99
N ARG A 69 9.64 9.42 20.90
CA ARG A 69 8.36 9.30 20.19
C ARG A 69 8.43 8.19 19.15
N LYS A 70 7.35 7.40 19.01
CA LYS A 70 7.16 6.45 17.90
C LYS A 70 5.88 6.79 17.13
N ASN A 71 5.99 6.83 15.80
CA ASN A 71 4.84 6.98 14.91
C ASN A 71 4.09 5.66 14.79
N LEU A 72 2.77 5.73 14.71
CA LEU A 72 1.89 4.59 14.46
C LEU A 72 1.18 4.81 13.13
N TYR A 73 1.16 3.77 12.31
CA TYR A 73 0.72 3.83 10.93
C TYR A 73 -0.47 2.94 10.66
N LEU A 74 -1.39 3.38 9.79
CA LEU A 74 -2.50 2.60 9.25
C LEU A 74 -2.44 2.56 7.73
N SER A 75 -2.74 1.39 7.15
CA SER A 75 -2.89 1.27 5.69
C SER A 75 -4.12 2.04 5.24
N ARG A 76 -3.94 2.79 4.15
CA ARG A 76 -5.03 3.42 3.39
C ARG A 76 -5.43 2.59 2.17
N LEU A 77 -4.64 1.60 1.77
CA LEU A 77 -5.02 0.71 0.68
C LEU A 77 -6.14 -0.25 1.10
N LYS A 78 -7.27 -0.21 0.41
CA LYS A 78 -8.42 -1.11 0.60
C LYS A 78 -8.42 -2.25 -0.41
N THR A 79 -8.16 -1.93 -1.68
CA THR A 79 -8.13 -2.91 -2.77
C THR A 79 -7.13 -2.43 -3.81
N ALA A 80 -6.43 -3.36 -4.44
CA ALA A 80 -5.57 -3.08 -5.57
C ALA A 80 -5.80 -4.09 -6.68
N PHE A 81 -5.72 -3.60 -7.91
CA PHE A 81 -5.74 -4.41 -9.11
C PHE A 81 -4.53 -4.08 -9.95
N ILE A 82 -3.90 -5.12 -10.51
CA ILE A 82 -2.82 -5.01 -11.48
C ILE A 82 -3.27 -5.82 -12.71
N PHE A 83 -3.26 -5.19 -13.87
CA PHE A 83 -3.71 -5.79 -15.12
C PHE A 83 -2.62 -5.69 -16.17
N PHE A 84 -2.43 -6.77 -16.93
CA PHE A 84 -1.59 -6.77 -18.12
C PHE A 84 -2.40 -7.33 -19.27
N GLU A 85 -2.74 -6.48 -20.23
CA GLU A 85 -3.59 -6.84 -21.37
C GLU A 85 -3.08 -6.13 -22.63
N ASN A 86 -3.00 -6.87 -23.74
CA ASN A 86 -2.58 -6.33 -25.05
C ASN A 86 -1.29 -5.49 -24.98
N GLY A 87 -0.31 -5.95 -24.19
CA GLY A 87 0.98 -5.28 -23.99
C GLY A 87 0.95 -4.04 -23.10
N LYS A 88 -0.18 -3.75 -22.43
CA LYS A 88 -0.34 -2.59 -21.53
C LYS A 88 -0.46 -3.05 -20.08
N LEU A 89 0.44 -2.55 -19.24
CA LEU A 89 0.37 -2.70 -17.79
C LEU A 89 -0.45 -1.55 -17.19
N ARG A 90 -1.39 -1.88 -16.32
CA ARG A 90 -2.24 -0.95 -15.59
C ARG A 90 -2.33 -1.34 -14.12
N ALA A 91 -2.51 -0.36 -13.26
CA ALA A 91 -2.80 -0.59 -11.85
C ALA A 91 -3.88 0.36 -11.36
N ARG A 92 -4.74 -0.11 -10.45
CA ARG A 92 -5.80 0.67 -9.80
C ARG A 92 -5.79 0.42 -8.32
N PHE A 93 -5.72 1.48 -7.52
CA PHE A 93 -5.78 1.42 -6.08
C PHE A 93 -7.06 2.09 -5.58
N HIS A 94 -7.84 1.36 -4.80
CA HIS A 94 -8.94 1.91 -4.02
C HIS A 94 -8.47 2.16 -2.60
N LEU A 95 -8.58 3.42 -2.17
CA LEU A 95 -8.19 3.83 -0.82
C LEU A 95 -9.39 3.81 0.13
N SER A 96 -9.12 3.69 1.42
CA SER A 96 -10.13 3.75 2.47
C SER A 96 -10.83 5.11 2.58
N THR A 97 -10.25 6.15 2.00
CA THR A 97 -10.85 7.49 1.85
C THR A 97 -11.90 7.58 0.74
N GLY A 98 -12.08 6.52 -0.06
CA GLY A 98 -12.94 6.53 -1.25
C GLY A 98 -12.24 7.03 -2.52
N VAL A 99 -10.98 7.46 -2.42
CA VAL A 99 -10.18 7.88 -3.58
C VAL A 99 -9.74 6.66 -4.39
N THR A 100 -9.91 6.74 -5.70
CA THR A 100 -9.34 5.81 -6.67
C THR A 100 -8.11 6.43 -7.32
N LYS A 101 -7.00 5.69 -7.34
CA LYS A 101 -5.78 6.06 -8.08
C LYS A 101 -5.57 5.09 -9.24
N ASP A 102 -5.58 5.61 -10.45
CA ASP A 102 -5.36 4.85 -11.68
C ASP A 102 -4.00 5.15 -12.29
N PHE A 103 -3.33 4.09 -12.72
CA PHE A 103 -2.02 4.12 -13.35
C PHE A 103 -2.07 3.34 -14.66
N GLY A 104 -1.50 3.89 -15.74
CA GLY A 104 -1.45 3.23 -17.05
C GLY A 104 -2.53 3.64 -18.06
N GLY A 105 -3.11 4.83 -17.90
CA GLY A 105 -4.04 5.45 -18.87
C GLY A 105 -5.52 5.17 -18.60
N ASP A 106 -6.37 5.49 -19.56
CA ASP A 106 -7.83 5.42 -19.38
C ASP A 106 -8.32 3.98 -19.20
N TRP A 107 -8.99 3.78 -18.07
CA TRP A 107 -9.74 2.58 -17.75
C TRP A 107 -11.16 2.76 -18.24
N ASN A 108 -11.54 2.04 -19.29
CA ASN A 108 -12.96 1.92 -19.58
C ASN A 108 -13.58 1.11 -18.44
N GLY A 109 -14.52 1.71 -17.69
CA GLY A 109 -15.19 1.04 -16.55
C GLY A 109 -15.82 -0.32 -16.89
N LEU A 110 -16.15 -0.54 -18.17
CA LEU A 110 -16.61 -1.81 -18.72
C LEU A 110 -15.53 -2.91 -18.74
N GLU A 111 -14.25 -2.57 -18.98
CA GLU A 111 -13.14 -3.55 -18.92
C GLU A 111 -12.94 -4.02 -17.48
N PHE A 112 -13.06 -3.13 -16.50
CA PHE A 112 -12.94 -3.51 -15.10
C PHE A 112 -14.07 -4.45 -14.67
N LEU A 113 -15.32 -4.16 -15.05
CA LEU A 113 -16.48 -5.00 -14.75
C LEU A 113 -16.34 -6.40 -15.35
N LYS A 114 -15.82 -6.52 -16.58
CA LYS A 114 -15.53 -7.84 -17.21
C LYS A 114 -14.51 -8.66 -16.42
N VAL A 115 -13.54 -8.01 -15.79
CA VAL A 115 -12.50 -8.73 -15.04
C VAL A 115 -12.95 -9.12 -13.63
N VAL A 116 -13.76 -8.28 -12.97
CA VAL A 116 -14.30 -8.60 -11.63
C VAL A 116 -15.55 -9.49 -11.67
N ASN A 117 -16.29 -9.49 -12.78
CA ASN A 117 -17.41 -10.39 -13.08
C ASN A 117 -17.19 -11.09 -14.42
N PRO A 118 -16.42 -12.19 -14.47
CA PRO A 118 -16.12 -12.88 -15.73
C PRO A 118 -17.27 -13.71 -16.31
N LEU A 119 -18.49 -13.68 -15.74
CA LEU A 119 -19.61 -14.57 -16.07
C LEU A 119 -20.94 -13.86 -16.40
N GLU A 120 -20.91 -12.61 -16.86
CA GLU A 120 -22.06 -11.97 -17.53
C GLU A 120 -21.83 -11.80 -19.03
#